data_AF-A0A383BKZ9-F1
#
_entry.id   AF-A0A383BKZ9-F1
#
_cell.length_a   1.000
_cell.length_b   1.000
_cell.length_c   1.000
_cell.angle_alpha   90.00
_cell.angle_beta   90.00
_cell.angle_gamma   90.00
#
_symmetry.space_group_name_H-M   'P 1'
#
loop_
_entity.id
_entity.type
_entity.pdbx_description
1 polymer ?
#
loop_
_entity_poly.entity_id
_entity_poly.type
_entity_poly.pdbx_seq_one_letter_code
_entity_poly.pdbx_strand_id
1 'polypeptide(L)'
;VILRGSNISCTATLLTATLMVRYAMSRFEESKILEHDGRLDQMSSELNTLRKEKEEPEKEMTKVRVVAVEFQKEKYRLGEAEVNRNLSDGFVIQKEFQTESGVVIFMTKWEKPKKVEHNCP
;
A
#
# COMPACT_ATOMS: atom_id res chain seq x y z
N VAL A 1 -66.98 15.18 -41.41
CA VAL A 1 -65.61 14.57 -41.34
C VAL A 1 -64.64 15.71 -41.02
N ILE A 2 -63.50 15.49 -40.34
CA ILE A 2 -62.51 16.52 -39.89
C ILE A 2 -62.69 17.05 -38.44
N LEU A 3 -62.91 16.19 -37.44
CA LEU A 3 -62.56 16.51 -36.03
C LEU A 3 -61.89 15.35 -35.28
N ARG A 4 -61.56 14.24 -35.95
CA ARG A 4 -60.85 13.10 -35.37
C ARG A 4 -59.35 13.05 -35.68
N GLY A 5 -58.85 13.90 -36.59
CA GLY A 5 -57.44 13.90 -37.01
C GLY A 5 -56.49 14.67 -36.09
N SER A 6 -56.95 15.75 -35.45
CA SER A 6 -56.07 16.61 -34.65
C SER A 6 -55.69 16.02 -33.28
N ASN A 7 -56.59 15.26 -32.66
CA ASN A 7 -56.33 14.64 -31.35
C ASN A 7 -55.28 13.51 -31.44
N ILE A 8 -55.28 12.72 -32.52
CA ILE A 8 -54.34 11.61 -32.73
C ILE A 8 -52.92 12.13 -33.00
N SER A 9 -52.80 13.26 -33.72
CA SER A 9 -51.51 13.92 -33.98
C SER A 9 -50.89 14.50 -32.70
N CYS A 10 -51.71 15.16 -31.86
CA CYS A 10 -51.24 15.71 -30.59
C CYS A 10 -50.80 14.61 -29.61
N THR A 11 -51.56 13.51 -29.48
CA THR A 11 -51.18 12.42 -28.56
C THR A 11 -49.94 11.68 -29.01
N ALA A 12 -49.76 11.45 -30.32
CA ALA A 12 -48.54 10.86 -30.88
C ALA A 12 -47.31 11.74 -30.62
N THR A 13 -47.46 13.07 -30.78
CA THR A 13 -46.38 14.04 -30.51
C THR A 13 -46.03 14.12 -29.01
N LEU A 14 -47.02 14.01 -28.13
CA LEU A 14 -46.80 13.99 -26.68
C LEU A 14 -46.07 12.71 -26.24
N LEU A 15 -46.40 11.57 -26.86
CA LEU A 15 -45.79 10.29 -26.57
C LEU A 15 -44.32 10.24 -27.03
N THR A 16 -44.02 10.76 -28.23
CA THR A 16 -42.65 10.85 -28.75
C THR A 16 -41.79 11.82 -27.95
N ALA A 17 -42.34 12.98 -27.54
CA ALA A 17 -41.65 13.91 -26.67
C ALA A 17 -41.32 13.28 -25.30
N THR A 18 -42.26 12.54 -24.72
CA THR A 18 -42.04 11.82 -23.44
C THR A 18 -40.98 10.73 -23.58
N LEU A 19 -40.98 10.00 -24.71
CA LEU A 19 -39.98 8.97 -25.00
C LEU A 19 -38.58 9.57 -25.18
N MET A 20 -38.47 10.71 -25.86
CA MET A 20 -37.21 11.44 -26.02
C MET A 20 -36.67 11.97 -24.69
N VAL A 21 -37.52 12.50 -23.81
CA VAL A 21 -37.11 12.95 -22.47
C VAL A 21 -36.63 11.77 -21.62
N ARG A 22 -37.32 10.62 -21.68
CA ARG A 22 -36.88 9.39 -20.98
C ARG A 22 -35.54 8.88 -21.51
N TYR A 23 -35.36 8.85 -22.83
CA TYR A 23 -34.09 8.44 -23.44
C TYR A 23 -32.95 9.39 -23.07
N ALA A 24 -33.20 10.71 -23.04
CA ALA A 24 -32.22 11.70 -22.63
C ALA A 24 -31.83 11.57 -21.14
N MET A 25 -32.78 11.29 -20.25
CA MET A 25 -32.47 11.00 -18.83
C MET A 25 -31.65 9.72 -18.68
N SER A 26 -31.99 8.63 -19.39
CA SER A 26 -31.21 7.37 -19.38
C SER A 26 -29.76 7.60 -19.79
N ARG A 27 -29.52 8.36 -20.86
CA ARG A 27 -28.16 8.69 -21.34
C ARG A 27 -27.36 9.53 -20.34
N PHE A 28 -28.02 10.45 -19.65
CA PHE A 28 -27.36 11.28 -18.63
C PHE A 28 -26.99 10.45 -17.39
N GLU A 29 -27.90 9.59 -16.93
CA GLU A 29 -27.64 8.68 -15.81
C GLU A 29 -26.52 7.67 -16.14
N GLU A 30 -26.55 7.07 -17.33
CA GLU A 30 -25.47 6.21 -17.84
C GLU A 30 -24.12 6.94 -17.87
N SER A 31 -24.10 8.19 -18.33
CA SER A 31 -22.87 9.00 -18.33
C SER A 31 -22.32 9.26 -16.93
N LYS A 32 -23.19 9.35 -15.92
CA LYS A 32 -22.79 9.55 -14.53
C LYS A 32 -22.32 8.27 -13.86
N ILE A 33 -22.91 7.14 -14.21
CA ILE A 33 -22.44 5.82 -13.77
C ILE A 33 -21.04 5.55 -14.30
N LEU A 34 -20.79 5.79 -15.59
CA LEU A 34 -19.48 5.59 -16.20
C LEU A 34 -18.38 6.47 -15.56
N GLU A 35 -18.72 7.72 -15.22
CA GLU A 35 -17.81 8.64 -14.53
C GLU A 35 -17.48 8.14 -13.10
N HIS A 36 -18.46 7.58 -12.39
CA HIS A 36 -18.25 7.03 -11.06
C HIS A 36 -17.44 5.73 -11.07
N ASP A 37 -17.68 4.84 -12.03
CA ASP A 37 -16.92 3.60 -12.17
C ASP A 37 -15.44 3.88 -12.45
N GLY A 38 -15.14 4.84 -13.34
CA GLY A 38 -13.76 5.26 -13.60
C GLY A 38 -13.06 5.84 -12.36
N ARG A 39 -13.79 6.58 -11.53
CA ARG A 39 -13.26 7.09 -10.25
C ARG A 39 -13.03 5.97 -9.24
N LEU A 40 -13.90 4.95 -9.18
CA LEU A 40 -13.71 3.78 -8.31
C LEU A 40 -12.50 2.94 -8.74
N ASP A 41 -12.31 2.74 -10.04
CA ASP A 41 -11.15 2.03 -10.57
C ASP A 41 -9.85 2.75 -10.26
N GLN A 42 -9.83 4.08 -10.41
CA GLN A 42 -8.69 4.89 -10.04
C GLN A 42 -8.38 4.77 -8.54
N MET A 43 -9.39 4.96 -7.68
CA MET A 43 -9.22 4.82 -6.22
C MET A 43 -8.75 3.42 -5.82
N SER A 44 -9.27 2.37 -6.46
CA SER A 44 -8.86 0.98 -6.24
C SER A 44 -7.39 0.75 -6.65
N SER A 45 -6.97 1.34 -7.77
CA SER A 45 -5.59 1.25 -8.25
C SER A 45 -4.60 1.94 -7.30
N GLU A 46 -4.94 3.15 -6.82
CA GLU A 46 -4.13 3.91 -5.87
C GLU A 46 -4.03 3.20 -4.51
N LEU A 47 -5.12 2.57 -4.05
CA LEU A 47 -5.10 1.80 -2.80
C LEU A 47 -4.21 0.55 -2.93
N ASN A 48 -4.21 -0.10 -4.10
CA ASN A 48 -3.36 -1.25 -4.37
C ASN A 48 -1.88 -0.91 -4.50
N THR A 49 -1.51 0.25 -5.08
CA THR A 49 -0.12 0.70 -5.12
C THR A 49 0.37 1.04 -3.71
N LEU A 50 -0.42 1.76 -2.93
CA LEU A 50 -0.11 2.08 -1.53
C LEU A 50 0.02 0.82 -0.65
N ARG A 51 -0.80 -0.21 -0.89
CA ARG A 51 -0.66 -1.49 -0.20
C ARG A 51 0.64 -2.20 -0.57
N LYS A 52 1.01 -2.23 -1.86
CA LYS A 52 2.27 -2.84 -2.31
C LYS A 52 3.51 -2.10 -1.80
N GLU A 53 3.43 -0.77 -1.67
CA GLU A 53 4.50 0.04 -1.07
C GLU A 53 4.62 -0.18 0.44
N LYS A 54 3.51 -0.45 1.13
CA LYS A 54 3.50 -0.81 2.55
C LYS A 54 3.81 -2.28 2.82
N GLU A 55 3.56 -3.16 1.86
CA GLU A 55 4.03 -4.56 1.80
C GLU A 55 5.50 -4.63 1.35
N GLU A 56 6.38 -3.74 1.80
CA GLU A 56 7.75 -4.22 2.01
C GLU A 56 7.61 -5.42 2.95
N PRO A 57 8.13 -6.60 2.59
CA PRO A 57 7.91 -7.82 3.36
C PRO A 57 8.30 -7.51 4.79
N GLU A 58 7.34 -7.62 5.71
CA GLU A 58 7.52 -7.35 7.14
C GLU A 58 8.82 -8.03 7.56
N LYS A 59 9.89 -7.23 7.68
CA LYS A 59 11.21 -7.80 7.96
C LYS A 59 11.12 -8.26 9.41
N GLU A 60 11.28 -9.55 9.64
CA GLU A 60 11.22 -10.08 10.99
C GLU A 60 12.59 -9.91 11.65
N MET A 61 12.59 -9.46 12.90
CA MET A 61 13.81 -9.38 13.69
C MET A 61 14.26 -10.80 14.02
N THR A 62 15.29 -11.29 13.33
CA THR A 62 15.73 -12.69 13.44
C THR A 62 16.77 -12.87 14.55
N LYS A 63 17.69 -11.91 14.71
CA LYS A 63 18.81 -12.01 15.65
C LYS A 63 19.11 -10.67 16.30
N VAL A 64 19.44 -10.71 17.58
CA VAL A 64 19.92 -9.56 18.36
C VAL A 64 21.32 -9.87 18.87
N ARG A 65 22.22 -8.89 18.81
CA ARG A 65 23.56 -8.93 19.39
C ARG A 65 23.81 -7.67 20.18
N VAL A 66 24.54 -7.80 21.28
CA VAL A 66 24.96 -6.69 22.12
C VAL A 66 26.48 -6.73 22.16
N VAL A 67 27.12 -5.64 21.73
CA VAL A 67 28.58 -5.52 21.70
C VAL A 67 28.99 -4.40 22.63
N ALA A 68 29.88 -4.69 23.57
CA ALA A 68 30.48 -3.69 24.44
C ALA A 68 31.86 -3.29 23.91
N VAL A 69 32.07 -2.00 23.71
CA VAL A 69 33.33 -1.42 23.29
C VAL A 69 33.91 -0.61 24.45
N GLU A 70 34.90 -1.18 25.13
CA GLU A 70 35.61 -0.51 26.24
C GLU A 70 36.58 0.54 25.70
N PHE A 71 36.57 1.76 26.27
CA PHE A 71 37.50 2.84 25.94
C PHE A 71 38.87 2.68 26.62
N GLN A 72 39.36 1.44 26.67
CA GLN A 72 40.73 1.13 27.07
C GLN A 72 41.58 0.98 25.81
N LYS A 73 42.76 1.61 25.80
CA LYS A 73 43.67 1.66 24.64
C LYS A 73 43.98 0.28 24.04
N GLU A 74 43.99 -0.76 24.87
CA GLU A 74 44.29 -2.13 24.45
C GLU A 74 43.07 -2.92 23.95
N LYS A 75 41.86 -2.55 24.42
CA LYS A 75 40.64 -3.35 24.20
C LYS A 75 39.66 -2.74 23.21
N TYR A 76 39.75 -1.43 22.93
CA TYR A 76 38.81 -0.77 22.03
C TYR A 76 38.80 -1.43 20.64
N ARG A 77 39.97 -1.88 20.15
CA ARG A 77 40.12 -2.54 18.84
C ARG A 77 39.38 -3.88 18.76
N LEU A 78 39.23 -4.57 19.90
CA LEU A 78 38.49 -5.84 19.96
C LEU A 78 37.00 -5.59 19.75
N GLY A 79 36.45 -4.60 20.46
CA GLY A 79 35.05 -4.20 20.30
C GLY A 79 34.77 -3.63 18.92
N GLU A 80 35.66 -2.78 18.39
CA GLU A 80 35.57 -2.25 17.03
C GLU A 80 35.56 -3.37 15.98
N ALA A 81 36.47 -4.36 16.11
CA ALA A 81 36.52 -5.49 15.20
C ALA A 81 35.24 -6.34 15.26
N GLU A 82 34.65 -6.52 16.44
CA GLU A 82 33.40 -7.25 16.61
C GLU A 82 32.20 -6.52 15.97
N VAL A 83 32.11 -5.21 16.16
CA VAL A 83 31.09 -4.37 15.49
C VAL A 83 31.24 -4.48 13.97
N ASN A 84 32.46 -4.33 13.45
CA ASN A 84 32.71 -4.39 12.00
C ASN A 84 32.38 -5.75 11.40
N ARG A 85 32.63 -6.85 12.12
CA ARG A 85 32.21 -8.20 11.70
C ARG A 85 30.69 -8.31 11.66
N ASN A 86 30.00 -7.84 12.70
CA ASN A 86 28.54 -7.88 12.75
C ASN A 86 27.91 -7.01 11.64
N LEU A 87 28.47 -5.84 11.34
CA LEU A 87 28.03 -5.00 10.21
C LEU A 87 28.21 -5.73 8.87
N SER A 88 29.34 -6.42 8.68
CA SER A 88 29.60 -7.21 7.47
C SER A 88 28.66 -8.40 7.32
N ASP A 89 28.22 -9.00 8.44
CA ASP A 89 27.24 -10.09 8.48
C ASP A 89 25.79 -9.63 8.27
N GLY A 90 25.56 -8.32 8.07
CA GLY A 90 24.26 -7.71 7.81
C GLY A 90 23.46 -7.36 9.06
N PHE A 91 24.09 -7.21 10.22
CA PHE A 91 23.45 -6.60 11.38
C PHE A 91 23.40 -5.08 11.22
N VAL A 92 22.35 -4.47 11.77
CA VAL A 92 22.10 -3.02 11.79
C VAL A 92 22.15 -2.54 13.23
N ILE A 93 22.83 -1.42 13.48
CA ILE A 93 22.86 -0.77 14.79
C ILE A 93 21.49 -0.14 15.05
N GLN A 94 20.83 -0.55 16.12
CA GLN A 94 19.54 0.00 16.55
C GLN A 94 19.71 1.09 17.61
N LYS A 95 20.60 0.83 18.56
CA LYS A 95 20.78 1.71 19.72
C LYS A 95 22.17 1.59 20.28
N GLU A 96 22.72 2.71 20.71
CA GLU A 96 23.98 2.77 21.44
C GLU A 96 23.77 3.43 22.80
N PHE A 97 24.44 2.91 23.81
CA PHE A 97 24.43 3.45 25.16
C PHE A 97 25.86 3.78 25.54
N GLN A 98 26.12 5.08 25.65
CA GLN A 98 27.40 5.55 26.15
C GLN A 98 27.45 5.36 27.67
N THR A 99 28.57 4.82 28.14
CA THR A 99 28.91 4.65 29.55
C THR A 99 30.21 5.40 29.83
N GLU A 100 30.53 5.59 31.11
CA GLU A 100 31.78 6.25 31.52
C GLU A 100 33.03 5.49 31.03
N SER A 101 32.92 4.17 30.89
CA SER A 101 34.03 3.28 30.52
C SER A 101 34.05 2.86 29.04
N GLY A 102 33.04 3.24 28.23
CA GLY A 102 32.87 2.68 26.89
C GLY A 102 31.50 2.92 26.28
N VAL A 103 31.17 2.19 25.20
CA VAL A 103 29.85 2.19 24.56
C VAL A 103 29.30 0.77 24.43
N VAL A 104 28.00 0.60 24.68
CA VAL A 104 27.28 -0.66 24.45
C VAL A 104 26.36 -0.49 23.24
N ILE A 105 26.56 -1.29 22.21
CA ILE A 105 25.85 -1.19 20.93
C ILE A 105 24.92 -2.40 20.79
N PHE A 106 23.63 -2.11 20.60
CA PHE A 106 22.60 -3.08 20.28
C PHE A 106 22.44 -3.16 18.77
N MET A 107 22.73 -4.34 18.23
CA MET A 107 22.66 -4.63 16.80
C MET A 107 21.60 -5.70 16.53
N THR A 108 20.80 -5.51 15.50
CA THR A 108 19.77 -6.48 15.09
C THR A 108 19.88 -6.82 13.62
N LYS A 109 19.58 -8.07 13.29
CA LYS A 109 19.49 -8.55 11.92
C LYS A 109 18.04 -8.78 11.56
N TRP A 110 17.65 -8.23 10.42
CA TRP A 110 16.31 -8.29 9.87
C TRP A 110 16.35 -9.16 8.61
N GLU A 111 15.61 -10.26 8.60
CA GLU A 111 15.52 -11.14 7.44
C GLU A 111 14.07 -11.16 6.92
N LYS A 112 13.90 -11.41 5.62
CA LYS A 112 12.57 -11.59 5.05
C LYS A 112 12.03 -12.93 5.55
N PRO A 113 10.76 -13.01 6.00
CA PRO A 113 10.18 -14.28 6.42
C PRO A 113 10.29 -15.29 5.28
N LYS A 114 10.83 -16.48 5.59
CA LYS A 114 10.85 -17.58 4.63
C LYS A 114 9.39 -18.00 4.42
N LYS A 115 8.90 -17.92 3.19
CA LYS A 115 7.58 -18.47 2.85
C LYS A 115 7.63 -19.96 3.18
N VAL A 116 6.90 -20.36 4.22
CA VAL A 116 6.69 -21.78 4.53
C VAL A 116 5.70 -22.28 3.49
N GLU A 117 6.20 -22.89 2.43
CA GLU A 117 5.39 -23.65 1.48
C GLU A 117 4.70 -24.77 2.26
N HIS A 118 3.42 -24.55 2.58
CA HIS A 118 2.56 -25.61 3.09
C HIS A 118 2.24 -26.51 1.89
N ASN A 119 3.04 -27.55 1.69
CA ASN A 119 2.62 -28.65 0.83
C ASN A 119 1.51 -29.41 1.57
N CYS A 120 0.26 -29.23 1.13
CA CYS A 120 -0.83 -30.12 1.53
C CYS A 120 -0.57 -31.52 0.92
N PRO A 121 -0.71 -32.60 1.71
CA PRO A 121 -0.67 -33.97 1.21
C PRO A 121 -1.85 -34.31 0.32
#